data_AF-A0A9D4F9B3-F1
#
_entry.id   AF-A0A9D4F9B3-F1
#
_cell.length_a   1.000
_cell.length_b   1.000
_cell.length_c   1.000
_cell.angle_alpha   90.00
_cell.angle_beta   90.00
_cell.angle_gamma   90.00
#
_symmetry.space_group_name_H-M   'P 1'
#
loop_
_entity.id
_entity.type
_entity.pdbx_description
1 polymer ?
#
loop_
_entity_poly.entity_id
_entity_poly.type
_entity_poly.pdbx_seq_one_letter_code
_entity_poly.pdbx_strand_id
1 'polypeptide(L)' 'MNVKLNNGYGIQFNDEVQPACLPDASMYYETGLTCHISGWGETSFIGSKGTSTMKYSCLVIE' A
#
# COMPACT_ATOMS: atom_id res chain seq x y z
N MET A 1 10.34 6.34 -3.09
CA MET A 1 10.27 6.44 -1.61
C MET A 1 11.53 5.81 -1.04
N ASN A 2 12.39 6.58 -0.37
CA ASN A 2 13.63 6.05 0.20
C ASN A 2 13.47 5.92 1.71
N VAL A 3 12.98 4.76 2.16
CA VAL A 3 12.97 4.41 3.59
C VAL A 3 14.25 3.65 3.88
N LYS A 4 15.03 4.16 4.85
CA LYS A 4 16.20 3.46 5.37
C LYS A 4 15.84 2.84 6.71
N LEU A 5 16.25 1.60 6.92
CA LEU A 5 16.07 0.92 8.19
C LEU A 5 16.93 1.57 9.27
N ASN A 6 16.37 1.72 10.46
CA ASN A 6 17.09 2.28 11.60
C ASN A 6 18.28 1.37 11.97
N ASN A 7 19.46 1.96 12.11
CA ASN A 7 20.71 1.27 12.46
C ASN A 7 21.18 0.17 11.49
N GLY A 8 20.64 0.10 10.26
CA GLY A 8 21.13 -0.81 9.21
C GLY A 8 20.76 -2.29 9.37
N TYR A 9 19.96 -2.64 10.38
CA TYR A 9 19.42 -3.99 10.53
C TYR A 9 18.27 -4.24 9.56
N GLY A 10 18.22 -5.45 8.98
CA GLY A 10 17.15 -5.89 8.07
C GLY A 10 15.81 -6.13 8.76
N ILE A 11 14.73 -6.19 7.98
CA ILE A 11 13.40 -6.62 8.45
C ILE A 11 13.37 -8.16 8.48
N GLN A 12 12.83 -8.74 9.55
CA GLN A 12 12.55 -10.19 9.63
C GLN A 12 11.20 -10.48 8.99
N PHE A 13 11.14 -11.44 8.06
CA PHE A 13 9.90 -11.84 7.40
C PHE A 13 9.19 -12.95 8.16
N ASN A 14 7.86 -12.89 8.18
CA ASN A 14 6.96 -13.87 8.79
C ASN A 14 5.57 -13.78 8.13
N ASP A 15 4.57 -14.48 8.67
CA ASP A 15 3.23 -14.53 8.07
C ASP A 15 2.56 -13.15 7.99
N GLU A 16 2.91 -12.21 8.88
CA GLU A 16 2.36 -10.85 8.90
C GLU A 16 3.23 -9.80 8.18
N VAL A 17 4.49 -10.10 7.87
CA VAL A 17 5.47 -9.17 7.31
C VAL A 17 6.13 -9.77 6.08
N GLN A 18 5.69 -9.31 4.91
CA GLN A 18 6.21 -9.71 3.60
C GLN A 18 6.50 -8.48 2.73
N PRO A 19 7.54 -8.52 1.87
CA PRO A 19 7.82 -7.44 0.94
C PRO A 19 6.79 -7.41 -0.21
N ALA A 20 6.47 -6.20 -0.68
CA ALA A 20 5.74 -6.05 -1.94
C ALA A 20 6.68 -6.33 -3.12
N CYS A 21 6.17 -6.97 -4.16
CA CYS A 21 6.93 -7.20 -5.38
C CYS A 21 7.12 -5.88 -6.14
N LEU A 22 8.26 -5.73 -6.81
CA LEU A 22 8.43 -4.68 -7.79
C LEU A 22 7.74 -5.08 -9.10
N PRO A 23 7.06 -4.16 -9.79
CA PRO A 23 6.51 -4.44 -11.10
C PRO A 23 7.65 -4.67 -12.12
N ASP A 24 7.37 -5.45 -13.17
CA ASP A 24 8.27 -5.56 -14.30
C ASP A 24 8.48 -4.20 -14.97
N ALA A 25 9.69 -3.97 -15.49
CA ALA A 25 10.03 -2.71 -16.16
C ALA A 25 9.15 -2.43 -17.39
N SER A 26 8.59 -3.47 -18.01
CA SER A 26 7.66 -3.40 -19.15
C SER A 26 6.19 -3.53 -18.75
N MET A 27 5.87 -3.51 -17.46
CA MET A 27 4.48 -3.66 -17.00
C MET A 27 3.64 -2.47 -17.46
N TYR A 28 2.53 -2.78 -18.14
CA TYR A 28 1.50 -1.83 -18.53
C TYR A 28 0.22 -2.18 -17.78
N TYR A 29 -0.48 -1.17 -17.26
CA TYR A 29 -1.74 -1.34 -16.57
C TYR A 29 -2.87 -0.92 -17.50
N GLU A 30 -3.72 -1.88 -17.90
CA GLU A 30 -4.84 -1.63 -18.78
C GLU A 30 -6.02 -0.96 -18.04
N THR A 31 -6.78 -0.13 -18.76
CA THR A 31 -8.07 0.39 -18.28
C THR A 31 -9.00 -0.77 -17.93
N GLY A 32 -9.73 -0.64 -16.83
CA GLY A 32 -10.59 -1.69 -16.28
C GLY A 32 -9.87 -2.62 -15.31
N LEU A 33 -8.53 -2.51 -15.17
CA LEU A 33 -7.79 -3.34 -14.23
C LEU A 33 -8.17 -3.01 -12.78
N THR A 34 -8.55 -4.05 -12.05
CA THR A 34 -8.95 -3.94 -10.65
C THR A 34 -7.75 -4.00 -9.72
N CYS A 35 -7.57 -2.97 -8.92
CA CYS A 35 -6.50 -2.78 -7.94
C CYS A 35 -7.06 -2.71 -6.52
N HIS A 36 -6.17 -2.87 -5.53
CA HIS A 36 -6.50 -2.65 -4.12
C HIS A 36 -5.61 -1.54 -3.55
N ILE A 37 -6.23 -0.65 -2.77
CA ILE A 37 -5.54 0.37 -1.98
C ILE A 37 -5.82 0.11 -0.51
N SER A 38 -4.84 0.31 0.37
CA SER A 38 -5.01 0.18 1.81
C SER A 38 -4.26 1.28 2.58
N GLY A 39 -4.77 1.64 3.76
CA GLY A 39 -4.12 2.60 4.63
C GLY A 39 -4.95 3.02 5.85
N TRP A 40 -4.40 3.97 6.61
CA TRP A 40 -5.01 4.56 7.81
C TRP A 40 -5.40 6.03 7.60
N GLY A 41 -5.44 6.48 6.34
CA GLY A 41 -5.83 7.85 5.98
C GLY A 41 -7.26 8.19 6.38
N GLU A 42 -7.59 9.47 6.27
CA GLU A 42 -8.95 9.96 6.45
C GLU A 42 -9.89 9.38 5.36
N THR A 43 -11.05 8.87 5.77
CA THR A 43 -12.01 8.20 4.88
C THR A 43 -13.25 9.05 4.58
N SER A 44 -13.27 10.31 5.01
CA SER A 44 -14.38 11.23 4.78
C SER A 44 -13.86 12.63 4.56
N PHE A 45 -14.48 13.41 3.70
CA PHE A 45 -14.03 14.79 3.43
C PHE A 45 -14.27 15.77 4.59
N ILE A 46 -15.07 15.39 5.59
CA ILE A 46 -15.38 16.22 6.76
C ILE A 46 -14.53 15.74 7.95
N GLY A 47 -13.28 16.19 7.99
CA GLY A 47 -12.40 16.22 9.17
C GLY A 47 -12.46 15.00 10.10
N SER A 48 -12.46 13.78 9.56
CA SER A 48 -12.34 12.56 10.36
C SER A 48 -10.88 12.26 10.61
N LYS A 49 -10.51 12.05 11.88
CA LYS A 49 -9.17 11.54 12.19
C LYS A 49 -8.98 10.18 11.51
N GLY A 50 -7.78 9.96 10.98
CA GLY A 50 -7.36 8.66 10.48
C GLY A 50 -7.68 7.55 11.50
N THR A 51 -8.04 6.38 10.99
CA THR A 51 -8.45 5.25 11.82
C THR A 51 -7.23 4.55 12.45
N SER A 52 -7.41 3.86 13.57
CA SER A 52 -6.37 2.97 14.15
C SER A 52 -6.30 1.61 13.46
N THR A 53 -7.30 1.25 12.66
CA THR A 53 -7.37 -0.01 11.93
C THR A 53 -7.20 0.23 10.44
N MET A 54 -6.29 -0.49 9.78
CA MET A 54 -6.11 -0.36 8.34
C MET A 54 -7.41 -0.66 7.60
N LYS A 55 -7.77 0.19 6.65
CA LYS A 55 -8.88 -0.06 5.70
C LYS A 55 -8.30 -0.38 4.34
N TYR A 56 -9.10 -1.03 3.51
CA TYR A 56 -8.78 -1.27 2.10
C TYR A 56 -10.00 -0.98 1.22
N SER A 57 -9.75 -0.66 -0.04
CA SER A 57 -10.77 -0.46 -1.05
C SER A 57 -10.32 -1.05 -2.38
N CYS A 58 -11.29 -1.47 -3.17
CA CYS A 58 -11.13 -1.80 -4.57
C CYS A 58 -11.08 -0.50 -5.40
N LEU A 59 -10.18 -0.42 -6.37
CA LEU A 59 -10.03 0.66 -7.35
C LEU A 59 -10.05 0.05 -8.75
N VAL A 60 -10.54 0.80 -9.72
CA VAL A 60 -10.45 0.44 -11.14
C VAL A 60 -9.59 1.48 -11.83
N ILE A 61 -8.60 1.02 -12.59
CA ILE A 61 -7.77 1.91 -13.41
C ILE A 61 -8.64 2.40 -14.57
N GLU A 62 -8.79 3.71 -14.70
CA GLU A 62 -9.49 4.37 -15.81
C GLU A 62 -8.52 4.66 -16.96
#